data_AF-A0A1H7ZND8-F1
#
_entry.id   AF-A0A1H7ZND8-F1
#
_cell.length_a   1.000
_cell.length_b   1.000
_cell.length_c   1.000
_cell.angle_alpha   90.00
_cell.angle_beta   90.00
_cell.angle_gamma   90.00
#
_symmetry.space_group_name_H-M   'P 1'
#
loop_
_entity.id
_entity.type
_entity.pdbx_description
1 polymer ?
#
loop_
_entity_poly.entity_id
_entity_poly.type
_entity_poly.pdbx_seq_one_letter_code
_entity_poly.pdbx_strand_id
1 'polypeptide(L)'
;MSPDLERLRRKVEAGERLSAAELDALRGAAQGSAGPTLWLTVAHALINAEANREALPLLERLRKDFPKDLQVRLGRARALLGLERYGDAEEALGEALALSPGDPEALKVLAVLAMRRGENARAQAHVAQVLERDPFDTEARLLKEELETGALSAPPPGEEQVLRPEFNAALAAALRRAGVAFRLQGRDVLVKQAGGEVARVDVASLFAAYGGNRQELAAYVDGLAARLGGLGTGGPEAPEAWLARLRPVLRPVGFEAQAAGALFRLGPAGLEVFYVLEDAEFVRYLPAARLGAVGLTAEAVDRAAWRNLEAHPAEVRPAVLDRGEVRLAETFSGLWLLAEGDGYDGARLLTAEQRRRLRLHAGDGPLRVSLGRREYALVCRESDAAECEALARLGHSPDGIAGLFRLTEEGLLPVPSPR
;
A
#
# COMPACT_ATOMS: atom_id res chain seq x y z
N MET A 1 -27.54 -6.54 -19.11
CA MET A 1 -26.06 -6.48 -19.18
C MET A 1 -25.68 -6.05 -20.59
N SER A 2 -24.71 -5.14 -20.77
CA SER A 2 -24.34 -4.67 -22.13
C SER A 2 -23.59 -5.75 -22.92
N PRO A 3 -23.62 -5.71 -24.27
CA PRO A 3 -22.88 -6.66 -25.11
C PRO A 3 -21.38 -6.71 -24.79
N ASP A 4 -20.79 -5.57 -24.44
CA ASP A 4 -19.39 -5.47 -24.07
C ASP A 4 -19.08 -6.19 -22.76
N LEU A 5 -19.94 -6.08 -21.74
CA LEU A 5 -19.76 -6.77 -20.46
C LEU A 5 -19.91 -8.29 -20.60
N GLU A 6 -20.84 -8.75 -21.45
CA GLU A 6 -20.98 -10.18 -21.75
C GLU A 6 -19.74 -10.72 -22.47
N ARG A 7 -19.16 -9.95 -23.41
CA ARG A 7 -17.89 -10.29 -24.05
C ARG A 7 -16.76 -10.41 -23.04
N LEU A 8 -16.64 -9.45 -22.11
CA LEU A 8 -15.62 -9.51 -21.05
C LEU A 8 -15.81 -10.71 -20.14
N ARG A 9 -17.05 -11.02 -19.75
CA ARG A 9 -17.34 -12.19 -18.90
C ARG A 9 -16.92 -13.49 -19.60
N ARG A 10 -17.22 -13.65 -20.89
CA ARG A 10 -16.80 -14.82 -21.67
C ARG A 10 -15.30 -14.97 -21.77
N LYS A 11 -14.55 -13.88 -21.98
CA LYS A 11 -13.07 -13.91 -21.94
C LYS A 11 -12.58 -14.44 -20.60
N VAL A 12 -13.13 -13.94 -19.50
CA VAL A 12 -12.76 -14.38 -18.15
C VAL A 12 -13.12 -15.85 -17.91
N GLU A 13 -14.31 -16.29 -18.33
CA GLU A 13 -14.75 -17.69 -18.25
C GLU A 13 -13.86 -18.62 -19.08
N ALA A 14 -13.33 -18.15 -20.21
CA ALA A 14 -12.38 -18.88 -21.05
C ALA A 14 -10.94 -18.90 -20.48
N GLY A 15 -10.70 -18.31 -19.31
CA GLY A 15 -9.37 -18.24 -18.71
C GLY A 15 -8.46 -17.14 -19.28
N GLU A 16 -8.98 -16.28 -20.15
CA GLU A 16 -8.17 -15.21 -20.77
C GLU A 16 -7.84 -14.10 -19.77
N ARG A 17 -6.67 -13.48 -19.96
CA ARG A 17 -6.26 -12.27 -19.24
C ARG A 17 -6.94 -11.04 -19.85
N LEU A 18 -7.51 -10.20 -18.99
CA LEU A 18 -8.02 -8.89 -19.39
C LEU A 18 -6.89 -7.87 -19.44
N SER A 19 -6.97 -6.93 -20.38
CA SER A 19 -6.15 -5.71 -20.32
C SER A 19 -6.57 -4.84 -19.13
N ALA A 20 -5.69 -3.92 -18.69
CA ALA A 20 -5.99 -3.00 -17.60
C ALA A 20 -7.30 -2.21 -17.85
N ALA A 21 -7.50 -1.70 -19.07
CA ALA A 21 -8.72 -0.98 -19.44
C ALA A 21 -9.97 -1.86 -19.39
N GLU A 22 -9.88 -3.13 -19.82
CA GLU A 22 -10.99 -4.09 -19.73
C GLU A 22 -11.32 -4.43 -18.27
N LEU A 23 -10.31 -4.61 -17.42
CA LEU A 23 -10.48 -4.86 -15.99
C LEU A 23 -11.10 -3.66 -15.27
N ASP A 24 -10.68 -2.44 -15.60
CA ASP A 24 -11.23 -1.21 -15.03
C ASP A 24 -12.68 -0.98 -15.47
N ALA A 25 -13.01 -1.25 -16.73
CA ALA A 25 -14.39 -1.23 -17.22
C ALA A 25 -15.28 -2.23 -16.45
N LEU A 26 -14.77 -3.45 -16.23
CA LEU A 26 -15.47 -4.47 -15.46
C LEU A 26 -15.65 -4.08 -13.98
N ARG A 27 -14.62 -3.50 -13.36
CA ARG A 27 -14.70 -2.94 -12.00
C ARG A 27 -15.74 -1.83 -11.91
N GLY A 28 -15.75 -0.91 -12.87
CA GLY A 28 -16.74 0.18 -12.95
C GLY A 28 -18.16 -0.34 -13.03
N ALA A 29 -18.42 -1.35 -13.87
CA ALA A 29 -19.73 -1.99 -13.96
C ALA A 29 -20.12 -2.73 -12.67
N ALA A 30 -19.16 -3.38 -11.99
CA ALA A 30 -19.40 -4.09 -10.75
C ALA A 30 -19.85 -3.17 -9.60
N GLN A 31 -19.36 -1.92 -9.54
CA GLN A 31 -19.77 -0.94 -8.53
C GLN A 31 -21.28 -0.66 -8.52
N GLY A 32 -21.92 -0.67 -9.69
CA GLY A 32 -23.36 -0.44 -9.83
C GLY A 32 -24.22 -1.71 -9.78
N SER A 33 -23.62 -2.87 -9.56
CA SER A 33 -24.33 -4.16 -9.64
C SER A 33 -24.87 -4.62 -8.29
N ALA A 34 -26.09 -5.17 -8.32
CA ALA A 34 -26.64 -5.90 -7.19
C ALA A 34 -26.22 -7.37 -7.29
N GLY A 35 -25.62 -7.91 -6.22
CA GLY A 35 -25.22 -9.32 -6.13
C GLY A 35 -23.74 -9.60 -6.43
N PRO A 36 -23.30 -10.86 -6.29
CA PRO A 36 -21.88 -11.22 -6.36
C PRO A 36 -21.36 -11.36 -7.79
N THR A 37 -22.23 -11.52 -8.80
CA THR A 37 -21.84 -11.98 -10.15
C THR A 37 -20.74 -11.17 -10.81
N LEU A 38 -20.88 -9.83 -10.92
CA LEU A 38 -19.85 -9.02 -11.60
C LEU A 38 -18.58 -8.90 -10.77
N TRP A 39 -18.69 -8.82 -9.44
CA TRP A 39 -17.53 -8.84 -8.57
C TRP A 39 -16.80 -10.19 -8.57
N LEU A 40 -17.51 -11.30 -8.76
CA LEU A 40 -16.93 -12.61 -9.01
C LEU A 40 -16.19 -12.65 -10.35
N THR A 41 -16.77 -12.06 -11.40
CA THR A 41 -16.06 -11.93 -12.69
C THR A 41 -14.78 -11.12 -12.53
N VAL A 42 -14.78 -10.04 -11.75
CA VAL A 42 -13.55 -9.28 -11.41
C VAL A 42 -12.55 -10.18 -10.68
N ALA A 43 -12.99 -10.94 -9.68
CA ALA A 43 -12.12 -11.85 -8.94
C ALA A 43 -11.50 -12.93 -9.84
N HIS A 44 -12.29 -13.54 -10.74
CA HIS A 44 -11.80 -14.52 -11.70
C HIS A 44 -10.82 -13.90 -12.71
N ALA A 45 -11.07 -12.67 -13.18
CA ALA A 45 -10.14 -11.95 -14.04
C ALA A 45 -8.77 -11.73 -13.35
N LEU A 46 -8.79 -11.40 -12.05
CA LEU A 46 -7.57 -11.26 -11.25
C LEU A 46 -6.84 -12.61 -11.08
N ILE A 47 -7.58 -13.70 -10.87
CA ILE A 47 -6.99 -15.06 -10.79
C ILE A 47 -6.35 -15.47 -12.12
N ASN A 48 -7.02 -15.25 -13.27
CA ASN A 48 -6.45 -15.54 -14.59
C ASN A 48 -5.16 -14.73 -14.88
N ALA A 49 -5.05 -13.54 -14.27
CA ALA A 49 -3.88 -12.70 -14.32
C ALA A 49 -2.82 -13.04 -13.25
N GLU A 50 -3.01 -14.12 -12.49
CA GLU A 50 -2.17 -14.55 -11.35
C GLU A 50 -2.07 -13.50 -10.23
N ALA A 51 -2.93 -12.48 -10.24
CA ALA A 51 -3.04 -11.44 -9.22
C ALA A 51 -3.83 -11.94 -8.00
N ASN A 52 -3.49 -13.12 -7.48
CA ASN A 52 -4.22 -13.79 -6.40
C ASN A 52 -4.23 -12.98 -5.10
N ARG A 53 -3.17 -12.18 -4.85
CA ARG A 53 -3.08 -11.24 -3.71
C ARG A 53 -4.15 -10.14 -3.75
N GLU A 54 -4.56 -9.71 -4.95
CA GLU A 54 -5.64 -8.74 -5.12
C GLU A 54 -7.02 -9.40 -5.11
N ALA A 55 -7.12 -10.62 -5.67
CA ALA A 55 -8.38 -11.36 -5.74
C ALA A 55 -8.90 -11.76 -4.36
N LEU A 56 -8.02 -12.23 -3.46
CA LEU A 56 -8.45 -12.82 -2.20
C LEU A 56 -9.17 -11.83 -1.24
N PRO A 57 -8.70 -10.58 -1.03
CA PRO A 57 -9.45 -9.61 -0.23
C PRO A 57 -10.85 -9.30 -0.79
N LEU A 58 -10.99 -9.28 -2.12
CA LEU A 58 -12.27 -9.10 -2.78
C LEU A 58 -13.20 -10.30 -2.52
N LEU A 59 -12.68 -11.52 -2.66
CA LEU A 59 -13.41 -12.75 -2.40
C LEU A 59 -13.81 -12.90 -0.92
N GLU A 60 -12.97 -12.47 0.02
CA GLU A 60 -13.33 -12.43 1.45
C GLU A 60 -14.46 -11.45 1.73
N ARG A 61 -14.50 -10.30 1.05
CA ARG A 61 -15.63 -9.36 1.15
C ARG A 61 -16.90 -10.01 0.61
N LEU A 62 -16.83 -10.59 -0.59
CA LEU A 62 -17.97 -11.27 -1.20
C LEU A 62 -18.47 -12.44 -0.34
N ARG A 63 -17.58 -13.17 0.33
CA ARG A 63 -17.97 -14.29 1.21
C ARG A 63 -18.77 -13.80 2.41
N LYS A 64 -18.43 -12.62 2.96
CA LYS A 64 -19.19 -12.00 4.06
C LYS A 64 -20.56 -11.53 3.60
N ASP A 65 -20.61 -10.89 2.43
CA ASP A 65 -21.85 -10.31 1.89
C ASP A 65 -22.80 -11.39 1.33
N PHE A 66 -22.23 -12.48 0.81
CA PHE A 66 -22.94 -13.59 0.15
C PHE A 66 -22.51 -14.95 0.73
N PRO A 67 -22.79 -15.23 2.01
CA PRO A 67 -22.26 -16.39 2.73
C PRO A 67 -22.81 -17.74 2.27
N LYS A 68 -23.75 -17.79 1.32
CA LYS A 68 -24.28 -19.05 0.74
C LYS A 68 -23.97 -19.20 -0.75
N ASP A 69 -23.20 -18.28 -1.32
CA ASP A 69 -22.81 -18.38 -2.71
C ASP A 69 -21.66 -19.39 -2.87
N LEU A 70 -21.88 -20.39 -3.73
CA LEU A 70 -20.92 -21.44 -4.01
C LEU A 70 -19.72 -20.92 -4.82
N GLN A 71 -19.98 -20.07 -5.81
CA GLN A 71 -18.95 -19.55 -6.70
C GLN A 71 -17.99 -18.62 -5.96
N VAL A 72 -18.47 -17.87 -4.97
CA VAL A 72 -17.61 -17.09 -4.08
C VAL A 72 -16.62 -17.98 -3.32
N ARG A 73 -17.05 -19.15 -2.82
CA ARG A 73 -16.17 -20.08 -2.11
C ARG A 73 -15.16 -20.75 -3.03
N LEU A 74 -15.60 -21.16 -4.22
CA LEU A 74 -14.72 -21.73 -5.24
C LEU A 74 -13.67 -20.71 -5.71
N GLY A 75 -14.07 -19.47 -5.94
CA GLY A 75 -13.15 -18.37 -6.25
C GLY A 75 -12.12 -18.15 -5.13
N ARG A 76 -12.56 -18.17 -3.86
CA ARG A 76 -11.67 -18.09 -2.69
C ARG A 76 -10.67 -19.24 -2.67
N ALA A 77 -11.12 -20.48 -2.87
CA ALA A 77 -10.26 -21.65 -2.91
C ALA A 77 -9.20 -21.55 -4.02
N ARG A 78 -9.61 -21.14 -5.23
CA ARG A 78 -8.69 -20.93 -6.37
C ARG A 78 -7.65 -19.86 -6.09
N ALA A 79 -8.05 -18.72 -5.51
CA ALA A 79 -7.12 -17.67 -5.13
C ALA A 79 -6.13 -18.13 -4.05
N LEU A 80 -6.58 -18.89 -3.05
CA LEU A 80 -5.72 -19.48 -2.02
C LEU A 80 -4.75 -20.51 -2.59
N LEU A 81 -5.20 -21.34 -3.53
CA LEU A 81 -4.37 -22.30 -4.25
C LEU A 81 -3.28 -21.59 -5.07
N GLY A 82 -3.63 -20.49 -5.75
CA GLY A 82 -2.67 -19.66 -6.48
C GLY A 82 -1.73 -18.83 -5.59
N LEU A 83 -2.01 -18.75 -4.28
CA LEU A 83 -1.09 -18.23 -3.25
C LEU A 83 -0.33 -19.37 -2.54
N GLU A 84 -0.50 -20.61 -3.00
CA GLU A 84 0.07 -21.82 -2.40
C GLU A 84 -0.35 -22.05 -0.94
N ARG A 85 -1.46 -21.45 -0.53
CA ARG A 85 -2.07 -21.62 0.80
C ARG A 85 -2.94 -22.85 0.83
N TYR A 86 -2.28 -23.99 0.70
CA TYR A 86 -2.96 -25.26 0.46
C TYR A 86 -3.93 -25.65 1.59
N GLY A 87 -3.61 -25.35 2.85
CA GLY A 87 -4.49 -25.66 4.00
C GLY A 87 -5.79 -24.87 3.95
N ASP A 88 -5.69 -23.54 3.76
CA ASP A 88 -6.86 -22.66 3.68
C ASP A 88 -7.69 -22.93 2.41
N ALA A 89 -7.03 -23.32 1.31
CA ALA A 89 -7.72 -23.73 0.09
C ALA A 89 -8.55 -25.00 0.31
N GLU A 90 -8.00 -25.99 1.04
CA GLU A 90 -8.74 -27.21 1.40
C GLU A 90 -9.95 -26.91 2.29
N GLU A 91 -9.80 -26.01 3.28
CA GLU A 91 -10.91 -25.55 4.12
C GLU A 91 -11.99 -24.86 3.28
N ALA A 92 -11.60 -23.95 2.39
CA ALA A 92 -12.52 -23.27 1.48
C ALA A 92 -13.31 -24.24 0.59
N LEU A 93 -12.65 -25.30 0.11
CA LEU A 93 -13.26 -26.36 -0.70
C LEU A 93 -14.20 -27.24 0.14
N GLY A 94 -13.84 -27.51 1.39
CA GLY A 94 -14.72 -28.17 2.36
C GLY A 94 -16.02 -27.38 2.58
N GLU A 95 -15.93 -26.06 2.74
CA GLU A 95 -17.12 -25.21 2.82
C GLU A 95 -17.96 -25.21 1.53
N ALA A 96 -17.31 -25.20 0.35
CA ALA A 96 -17.99 -25.26 -0.94
C ALA A 96 -18.76 -26.58 -1.10
N LEU A 97 -18.12 -27.70 -0.77
CA LEU A 97 -18.73 -29.03 -0.81
C LEU A 97 -19.83 -29.21 0.25
N ALA A 98 -19.76 -28.49 1.37
CA ALA A 98 -20.86 -28.48 2.34
C ALA A 98 -22.12 -27.81 1.79
N LEU A 99 -21.99 -26.83 0.89
CA LEU A 99 -23.13 -26.24 0.18
C LEU A 99 -23.63 -27.10 -0.97
N SER A 100 -22.70 -27.68 -1.74
CA SER A 100 -23.00 -28.48 -2.92
C SER A 100 -22.16 -29.76 -2.90
N PRO A 101 -22.65 -30.82 -2.24
CA PRO A 101 -21.92 -32.08 -2.13
C PRO A 101 -21.62 -32.67 -3.51
N GLY A 102 -20.33 -32.85 -3.79
CA GLY A 102 -19.86 -33.40 -5.05
C GLY A 102 -19.96 -32.44 -6.23
N ASP A 103 -19.99 -31.13 -6.00
CA ASP A 103 -19.83 -30.16 -7.07
C ASP A 103 -18.60 -30.47 -7.95
N PRO A 104 -18.76 -30.64 -9.29
CA PRO A 104 -17.65 -30.99 -10.17
C PRO A 104 -16.52 -29.98 -10.14
N GLU A 105 -16.83 -28.70 -9.97
CA GLU A 105 -15.85 -27.63 -9.95
C GLU A 105 -15.01 -27.68 -8.66
N ALA A 106 -15.65 -27.87 -7.51
CA ALA A 106 -14.95 -28.12 -6.25
C ALA A 106 -14.01 -29.34 -6.32
N LEU A 107 -14.47 -30.44 -6.95
CA LEU A 107 -13.70 -31.66 -7.10
C LEU A 107 -12.49 -31.47 -8.03
N LYS A 108 -12.63 -30.73 -9.13
CA LYS A 108 -11.49 -30.37 -9.99
C LYS A 108 -10.45 -29.54 -9.24
N VAL A 109 -10.87 -28.53 -8.48
CA VAL A 109 -9.93 -27.71 -7.69
C VAL A 109 -9.26 -28.55 -6.58
N LEU A 110 -9.96 -29.50 -5.95
CA LEU A 110 -9.36 -30.47 -5.02
C LEU A 110 -8.36 -31.40 -5.69
N ALA A 111 -8.61 -31.82 -6.94
CA ALA A 111 -7.65 -32.60 -7.70
C ALA A 111 -6.35 -31.82 -7.94
N VAL A 112 -6.46 -30.56 -8.37
CA VAL A 112 -5.30 -29.68 -8.56
C VAL A 112 -4.56 -29.45 -7.24
N LEU A 113 -5.27 -29.20 -6.14
CA LEU A 113 -4.68 -29.07 -4.80
C LEU A 113 -3.88 -30.32 -4.41
N ALA A 114 -4.46 -31.51 -4.59
CA ALA A 114 -3.80 -32.77 -4.30
C ALA A 114 -2.56 -32.99 -5.20
N MET A 115 -2.63 -32.63 -6.48
CA MET A 115 -1.47 -32.65 -7.39
C MET A 115 -0.35 -31.74 -6.91
N ARG A 116 -0.66 -30.51 -6.50
CA ARG A 116 0.31 -29.55 -5.97
C ARG A 116 1.00 -30.05 -4.70
N ARG A 117 0.31 -30.86 -3.89
CA ARG A 117 0.86 -31.52 -2.70
C ARG A 117 1.58 -32.85 -2.99
N GLY A 118 1.58 -33.32 -4.23
CA GLY A 118 2.11 -34.65 -4.60
C GLY A 118 1.22 -35.82 -4.16
N GLU A 119 -0.02 -35.56 -3.76
CA GLU A 119 -1.00 -36.55 -3.31
C GLU A 119 -1.73 -37.19 -4.50
N ASN A 120 -0.99 -37.77 -5.46
CA ASN A 120 -1.51 -38.22 -6.76
C ASN A 120 -2.71 -39.17 -6.65
N ALA A 121 -2.73 -40.06 -5.66
CA ALA A 121 -3.84 -40.98 -5.44
C ALA A 121 -5.15 -40.23 -5.07
N ARG A 122 -5.07 -39.18 -4.25
CA ARG A 122 -6.22 -38.34 -3.91
C ARG A 122 -6.68 -37.54 -5.13
N ALA A 123 -5.73 -37.00 -5.90
CA ALA A 123 -6.05 -36.29 -7.13
C ALA A 123 -6.80 -37.18 -8.14
N GLN A 124 -6.31 -38.41 -8.36
CA GLN A 124 -6.97 -39.40 -9.23
C GLN A 124 -8.39 -39.71 -8.76
N ALA A 125 -8.61 -39.87 -7.45
CA ALA A 125 -9.94 -40.13 -6.90
C ALA A 125 -10.92 -38.96 -7.15
N HIS A 126 -10.47 -37.71 -7.01
CA HIS A 126 -11.30 -36.55 -7.30
C HIS A 126 -11.61 -36.41 -8.80
N VAL A 127 -10.63 -36.61 -9.68
CA VAL A 127 -10.82 -36.61 -11.13
C VAL A 127 -11.80 -37.70 -11.57
N ALA A 128 -11.69 -38.91 -11.01
CA ALA A 128 -12.60 -40.02 -11.29
C ALA A 128 -14.06 -39.66 -10.95
N GLN A 129 -14.31 -39.03 -9.79
CA GLN A 129 -15.66 -38.59 -9.41
C GLN A 129 -16.26 -37.55 -10.36
N VAL A 130 -15.43 -36.70 -10.98
CA VAL A 130 -15.90 -35.75 -11.99
C VAL A 130 -16.27 -36.49 -13.27
N LEU A 131 -15.39 -37.38 -13.75
CA LEU A 131 -15.58 -38.14 -14.98
C LEU A 131 -16.68 -39.20 -14.90
N GLU A 132 -16.99 -39.72 -13.71
CA GLU A 132 -18.16 -40.59 -13.48
C GLU A 132 -19.47 -39.85 -13.76
N ARG A 133 -19.52 -38.53 -13.50
CA ARG A 133 -20.70 -37.69 -13.75
C ARG A 133 -20.72 -37.13 -15.16
N ASP A 134 -19.59 -36.63 -15.62
CA ASP A 134 -19.42 -36.12 -16.98
C ASP A 134 -18.14 -36.70 -17.61
N PRO A 135 -18.27 -37.79 -18.39
CA PRO A 135 -17.16 -38.40 -19.10
C PRO A 135 -16.48 -37.48 -20.14
N PHE A 136 -17.12 -36.36 -20.50
CA PHE A 136 -16.64 -35.42 -21.51
C PHE A 136 -16.11 -34.10 -20.91
N ASP A 137 -16.05 -33.97 -19.58
CA ASP A 137 -15.46 -32.79 -18.94
C ASP A 137 -14.00 -32.63 -19.39
N THR A 138 -13.74 -31.53 -20.11
CA THR A 138 -12.46 -31.32 -20.78
C THR A 138 -11.33 -31.10 -19.78
N GLU A 139 -11.59 -30.38 -18.69
CA GLU A 139 -10.60 -30.06 -17.68
C GLU A 139 -10.23 -31.31 -16.86
N ALA A 140 -11.22 -32.11 -16.45
CA ALA A 140 -10.99 -33.37 -15.74
C ALA A 140 -10.21 -34.39 -16.60
N ARG A 141 -10.44 -34.42 -17.91
CA ARG A 141 -9.65 -35.26 -18.83
C ARG A 141 -8.20 -34.81 -18.94
N LEU A 142 -7.95 -33.49 -18.99
CA LEU A 142 -6.60 -32.95 -18.98
C LEU A 142 -5.88 -33.26 -17.66
N LEU A 143 -6.56 -33.08 -16.52
CA LEU A 143 -6.00 -33.43 -15.20
C LEU A 143 -5.67 -34.93 -15.10
N LYS A 144 -6.51 -35.79 -15.69
CA LYS A 144 -6.24 -37.24 -15.77
C LYS A 144 -4.97 -37.53 -16.58
N GLU A 145 -4.83 -36.93 -17.76
CA GLU A 145 -3.66 -37.11 -18.62
C GLU A 145 -2.37 -36.60 -17.92
N GLU A 146 -2.45 -35.46 -17.24
CA GLU A 146 -1.34 -34.90 -16.46
C GLU A 146 -0.91 -35.82 -15.31
N LEU A 147 -1.87 -36.46 -14.63
CA LEU A 147 -1.61 -37.46 -13.59
C LEU A 147 -1.00 -38.77 -14.12
N GLU A 148 -1.39 -39.20 -15.32
CA GLU A 148 -0.91 -40.43 -15.96
C GLU A 148 0.50 -40.29 -16.55
N THR A 149 0.83 -39.11 -17.08
CA THR A 149 2.14 -38.82 -17.69
C THR A 149 3.26 -38.60 -16.67
N GLY A 150 2.93 -38.45 -15.38
CA GLY A 150 3.91 -38.26 -14.32
C GLY A 150 4.73 -36.97 -14.46
N ALA A 151 4.26 -36.00 -15.26
CA ALA A 151 4.94 -34.73 -15.55
C ALA A 151 5.04 -33.78 -14.34
N LEU A 152 4.59 -34.22 -13.16
CA LEU A 152 4.61 -33.46 -11.92
C LEU A 152 6.04 -33.41 -11.36
N SER A 153 6.79 -32.38 -11.74
CA SER A 153 7.74 -31.84 -10.78
C SER A 153 6.90 -31.21 -9.66
N ALA A 154 7.00 -31.75 -8.45
CA ALA A 154 6.45 -31.05 -7.29
C ALA A 154 7.00 -29.61 -7.32
N PRO A 155 6.15 -28.58 -7.38
CA PRO A 155 6.64 -27.22 -7.22
C PRO A 155 7.41 -27.17 -5.89
N PRO A 156 8.53 -26.44 -5.81
CA PRO A 156 9.15 -26.19 -4.50
C PRO A 156 8.05 -25.68 -3.57
N PRO A 157 8.02 -26.09 -2.29
CA PRO A 157 6.98 -25.65 -1.38
C PRO A 157 6.91 -24.13 -1.46
N GLY A 158 5.77 -23.59 -1.93
CA GLY A 158 5.56 -22.16 -1.98
C GLY A 158 5.80 -21.59 -0.60
N GLU A 159 6.64 -20.56 -0.54
CA GLU A 159 6.78 -19.78 0.67
C GLU A 159 5.40 -19.22 0.99
N GLU A 160 4.76 -19.72 2.05
CA GLU A 160 3.44 -19.27 2.47
C GLU A 160 3.54 -17.78 2.86
N GLN A 161 3.15 -16.92 1.92
CA GLN A 161 3.28 -15.48 2.05
C GLN A 161 2.20 -14.97 3.00
N VAL A 162 2.63 -14.25 4.02
CA VAL A 162 1.71 -13.62 4.97
C VAL A 162 0.88 -12.59 4.23
N LEU A 163 -0.44 -12.67 4.41
CA LEU A 163 -1.33 -11.64 3.86
C LEU A 163 -1.50 -10.48 4.83
N ARG A 164 -1.86 -9.30 4.31
CA ARG A 164 -2.09 -8.10 5.13
C ARG A 164 -3.07 -8.34 6.29
N PRO A 165 -4.20 -9.05 6.12
CA PRO A 165 -5.09 -9.35 7.25
C PRO A 165 -4.44 -10.19 8.36
N GLU A 166 -3.58 -11.15 8.00
CA GLU A 166 -2.83 -11.97 8.97
C GLU A 166 -1.78 -11.16 9.69
N PHE A 167 -1.04 -10.34 8.95
CA PHE A 167 -0.10 -9.40 9.54
C PHE A 167 -0.80 -8.49 10.55
N ASN A 168 -1.94 -7.90 10.17
CA ASN A 168 -2.73 -7.03 11.05
C ASN A 168 -3.18 -7.77 12.32
N ALA A 169 -3.64 -9.01 12.17
CA ALA A 169 -4.09 -9.84 13.30
C ALA A 169 -2.92 -10.21 14.22
N ALA A 170 -1.77 -10.59 13.65
CA ALA A 170 -0.56 -10.92 14.38
C ALA A 170 -0.01 -9.71 15.13
N LEU A 171 0.07 -8.54 14.47
CA LEU A 171 0.47 -7.28 15.08
C LEU A 171 -0.47 -6.88 16.23
N ALA A 172 -1.78 -6.99 16.03
CA ALA A 172 -2.76 -6.72 17.09
C ALA A 172 -2.58 -7.68 18.28
N ALA A 173 -2.34 -8.97 18.03
CA ALA A 173 -2.08 -9.94 19.09
C ALA A 173 -0.78 -9.63 19.84
N ALA A 174 0.29 -9.28 19.13
CA ALA A 174 1.57 -8.88 19.71
C ALA A 174 1.44 -7.62 20.58
N LEU A 175 0.74 -6.58 20.09
CA LEU A 175 0.47 -5.36 20.86
C LEU A 175 -0.31 -5.65 22.16
N ARG A 176 -1.32 -6.56 22.11
CA ARG A 176 -2.03 -7.00 23.32
C ARG A 176 -1.11 -7.72 24.29
N ARG A 177 -0.27 -8.65 23.81
CA ARG A 177 0.71 -9.37 24.65
C ARG A 177 1.71 -8.41 25.30
N ALA A 178 2.13 -7.38 24.58
CA ALA A 178 3.02 -6.34 25.07
C ALA A 178 2.32 -5.31 26.01
N GLY A 179 1.02 -5.46 26.29
CA GLY A 179 0.28 -4.56 27.17
C GLY A 179 0.06 -3.16 26.59
N VAL A 180 0.23 -3.00 25.28
CA VAL A 180 0.11 -1.71 24.59
C VAL A 180 -1.35 -1.43 24.30
N ALA A 181 -1.85 -0.26 24.69
CA ALA A 181 -3.20 0.15 24.35
C ALA A 181 -3.24 0.63 22.89
N PHE A 182 -4.09 0.02 22.05
CA PHE A 182 -4.18 0.40 20.64
C PHE A 182 -5.60 0.28 20.08
N ARG A 183 -5.84 0.90 18.92
CA ARG A 183 -7.05 0.76 18.11
C ARG A 183 -6.65 0.65 16.63
N LEU A 184 -7.15 -0.38 15.96
CA LEU A 184 -7.08 -0.49 14.50
C LEU A 184 -8.14 0.43 13.89
N GLN A 185 -7.75 1.34 13.01
CA GLN A 185 -8.65 2.25 12.31
C GLN A 185 -8.32 2.26 10.82
N GLY A 186 -9.05 1.46 10.04
CA GLY A 186 -8.84 1.36 8.60
C GLY A 186 -7.44 0.86 8.26
N ARG A 187 -6.61 1.73 7.68
CA ARG A 187 -5.21 1.44 7.31
C ARG A 187 -4.20 1.71 8.42
N ASP A 188 -4.63 2.33 9.52
CA ASP A 188 -3.74 2.79 10.58
C ASP A 188 -3.93 1.98 11.88
N VAL A 189 -2.86 1.80 12.65
CA VAL A 189 -2.91 1.47 14.07
C VAL A 189 -2.69 2.75 14.87
N LEU A 190 -3.65 3.10 15.72
CA LEU A 190 -3.49 4.12 16.74
C LEU A 190 -2.98 3.48 18.03
N VAL A 191 -1.81 3.87 18.51
CA VAL A 191 -1.16 3.33 19.70
C VAL A 191 -1.14 4.40 20.79
N LYS A 192 -1.80 4.13 21.92
CA LYS A 192 -1.77 4.99 23.10
C LYS A 192 -0.51 4.71 23.91
N GLN A 193 0.33 5.72 24.06
CA GLN A 193 1.59 5.67 24.78
C GLN A 193 1.39 5.94 26.29
N ALA A 194 2.40 5.59 27.10
CA ALA A 194 2.37 5.75 28.55
C ALA A 194 2.14 7.21 29.02
N GLY A 195 2.56 8.20 28.21
CA GLY A 195 2.30 9.62 28.45
C GLY A 195 0.90 10.11 28.06
N GLY A 196 0.01 9.23 27.58
CA GLY A 196 -1.33 9.59 27.08
C GLY A 196 -1.37 10.00 25.61
N GLU A 197 -0.22 10.10 24.94
CA GLU A 197 -0.07 10.38 23.51
C GLU A 197 -0.66 9.26 22.65
N VAL A 198 -1.13 9.58 21.45
CA VAL A 198 -1.60 8.58 20.48
C VAL A 198 -0.72 8.66 19.23
N ALA A 199 0.12 7.66 19.02
CA ALA A 199 0.92 7.51 17.81
C ALA A 199 0.08 6.84 16.73
N ARG A 200 0.06 7.41 15.53
CA ARG A 200 -0.59 6.82 14.36
C ARG A 200 0.47 6.14 13.50
N VAL A 201 0.25 4.87 13.17
CA VAL A 201 1.17 4.05 12.38
C VAL A 201 0.43 3.47 11.19
N ASP A 202 0.90 3.74 9.98
CA ASP A 202 0.33 3.14 8.78
C ASP A 202 0.73 1.66 8.69
N VAL A 203 -0.28 0.79 8.74
CA VAL A 203 -0.08 -0.67 8.75
C VAL A 203 0.31 -1.17 7.38
N ALA A 204 -0.08 -0.47 6.31
CA ALA A 204 0.32 -0.85 4.96
C ALA A 204 1.84 -0.72 4.79
N SER A 205 2.43 0.37 5.28
CA SER A 205 3.88 0.57 5.32
C SER A 205 4.60 -0.48 6.18
N LEU A 206 4.07 -0.81 7.37
CA LEU A 206 4.62 -1.87 8.22
C LEU A 206 4.64 -3.23 7.51
N PHE A 207 3.54 -3.57 6.83
CA PHE A 207 3.42 -4.81 6.09
C PHE A 207 4.35 -4.84 4.87
N ALA A 208 4.50 -3.72 4.16
CA ALA A 208 5.44 -3.60 3.06
C ALA A 208 6.90 -3.78 3.53
N ALA A 209 7.25 -3.21 4.69
CA ALA A 209 8.58 -3.34 5.29
C ALA A 209 8.87 -4.75 5.82
N TYR A 210 7.84 -5.51 6.20
CA TYR A 210 7.99 -6.89 6.67
C TYR A 210 8.52 -7.82 5.57
N GLY A 211 7.94 -7.75 4.36
CA GLY A 211 8.44 -8.46 3.17
C GLY A 211 8.61 -10.00 3.26
N GLY A 212 8.26 -10.64 4.38
CA GLY A 212 8.69 -12.00 4.74
C GLY A 212 7.60 -13.07 4.78
N ASN A 213 7.99 -14.27 5.21
CA ASN A 213 7.15 -15.48 5.30
C ASN A 213 6.68 -15.79 6.73
N ARG A 214 5.61 -16.59 6.84
CA ARG A 214 4.90 -16.85 8.10
C ARG A 214 5.77 -17.30 9.28
N GLN A 215 6.90 -17.96 9.05
CA GLN A 215 7.78 -18.46 10.11
C GLN A 215 8.42 -17.33 10.92
N GLU A 216 8.68 -16.19 10.29
CA GLU A 216 9.32 -15.03 10.94
C GLU A 216 8.31 -14.00 11.46
N LEU A 217 7.02 -14.15 11.11
CA LEU A 217 5.99 -13.16 11.39
C LEU A 217 5.91 -12.85 12.90
N ALA A 218 5.88 -13.88 13.74
CA ALA A 218 5.72 -13.74 15.18
C ALA A 218 6.85 -12.89 15.81
N ALA A 219 8.10 -13.23 15.50
CA ALA A 219 9.27 -12.50 15.99
C ALA A 219 9.27 -11.04 15.49
N TYR A 220 8.92 -10.83 14.22
CA TYR A 220 8.84 -9.50 13.64
C TYR A 220 7.76 -8.64 14.32
N VAL A 221 6.52 -9.16 14.47
CA VAL A 221 5.44 -8.40 15.09
C VAL A 221 5.63 -8.20 16.59
N ASP A 222 6.30 -9.12 17.29
CA ASP A 222 6.66 -8.94 18.70
C ASP A 222 7.72 -7.84 18.85
N GLY A 223 8.71 -7.79 17.96
CA GLY A 223 9.68 -6.69 17.89
C GLY A 223 9.02 -5.34 17.57
N LEU A 224 8.04 -5.31 16.66
CA LEU A 224 7.23 -4.11 16.42
C LEU A 224 6.41 -3.70 17.65
N ALA A 225 5.72 -4.64 18.29
CA ALA A 225 4.90 -4.37 19.46
C ALA A 225 5.74 -3.86 20.65
N ALA A 226 6.92 -4.43 20.87
CA ALA A 226 7.86 -3.97 21.88
C ALA A 226 8.35 -2.54 21.61
N ARG A 227 8.64 -2.19 20.35
CA ARG A 227 9.02 -0.81 19.97
C ARG A 227 7.86 0.17 20.13
N LEU A 228 6.68 -0.20 19.64
CA LEU A 228 5.47 0.62 19.75
C LEU A 228 5.03 0.82 21.21
N GLY A 229 5.26 -0.17 22.08
CA GLY A 229 5.02 -0.11 23.52
C GLY A 229 6.12 0.56 24.34
N GLY A 230 7.38 0.41 23.91
CA GLY A 230 8.59 0.87 24.60
C GLY A 230 8.97 2.33 24.36
N LEU A 231 8.20 3.08 23.56
CA LEU A 231 8.45 4.51 23.31
C LEU A 231 8.10 5.45 24.49
N GLY A 232 7.95 4.88 25.69
CA GLY A 232 7.99 5.56 26.99
C GLY A 232 9.08 5.06 27.95
N THR A 233 10.00 4.19 27.53
CA THR A 233 11.07 3.61 28.40
C THR A 233 12.48 4.08 28.05
N GLY A 234 12.63 5.13 27.24
CA GLY A 234 13.85 5.94 27.33
C GLY A 234 13.72 6.79 28.58
N GLY A 235 14.67 6.70 29.52
CA GLY A 235 14.85 7.74 30.54
C GLY A 235 14.93 9.13 29.91
N PRO A 236 14.94 10.24 30.68
CA PRO A 236 14.91 11.59 30.13
C PRO A 236 16.02 11.78 29.09
N GLU A 237 15.66 11.67 27.82
CA GLU A 237 16.56 11.90 26.71
C GLU A 237 16.91 13.38 26.73
N ALA A 238 18.21 13.68 26.78
CA ALA A 238 18.71 15.05 26.88
C ALA A 238 18.12 15.88 25.72
N PRO A 239 17.65 17.12 25.99
CA PRO A 239 17.04 17.98 24.97
C PRO A 239 17.84 18.11 23.69
N GLU A 240 19.17 18.11 23.81
CA GLU A 240 20.13 18.24 22.73
C GLU A 240 20.08 17.06 21.75
N ALA A 241 19.86 15.84 22.26
CA ALA A 241 19.89 14.62 21.45
C ALA A 241 18.73 14.56 20.47
N TRP A 242 17.52 14.90 20.93
CA TRP A 242 16.37 14.93 20.04
C TRP A 242 16.33 16.22 19.19
N LEU A 243 16.85 17.36 19.69
CA LEU A 243 17.00 18.58 18.88
C LEU A 243 17.86 18.37 17.63
N ALA A 244 18.91 17.55 17.71
CA ALA A 244 19.77 17.21 16.57
C ALA A 244 19.05 16.37 15.49
N ARG A 245 18.00 15.64 15.88
CA ARG A 245 17.22 14.75 15.03
C ARG A 245 15.94 15.39 14.50
N LEU A 246 15.63 16.62 14.88
CA LEU A 246 14.42 17.28 14.39
C LEU A 246 14.51 17.60 12.90
N ARG A 247 13.40 17.40 12.20
CA ARG A 247 13.17 17.85 10.82
C ARG A 247 11.81 18.56 10.72
N PRO A 248 11.70 19.66 9.96
CA PRO A 248 10.43 20.27 9.66
C PRO A 248 9.76 19.52 8.51
N VAL A 249 8.44 19.40 8.55
CA VAL A 249 7.65 18.80 7.48
C VAL A 249 6.45 19.68 7.16
N LEU A 250 6.16 19.83 5.86
CA LEU A 250 5.01 20.59 5.39
C LEU A 250 3.75 19.73 5.41
N ARG A 251 2.63 20.33 5.82
CA ARG A 251 1.30 19.73 5.84
C ARG A 251 0.24 20.71 5.33
N PRO A 252 -0.88 20.21 4.79
CA PRO A 252 -1.99 21.09 4.41
C PRO A 252 -2.63 21.71 5.67
N VAL A 253 -3.31 22.85 5.49
CA VAL A 253 -4.08 23.49 6.58
C VAL A 253 -5.11 22.53 7.17
N GLY A 254 -5.25 22.55 8.50
CA GLY A 254 -6.17 21.70 9.26
C GLY A 254 -5.63 20.30 9.53
N PHE A 255 -4.34 20.04 9.27
CA PHE A 255 -3.72 18.76 9.55
C PHE A 255 -3.59 18.50 11.07
N GLU A 256 -3.64 19.54 11.89
CA GLU A 256 -3.74 19.48 13.36
C GLU A 256 -4.79 18.48 13.88
N ALA A 257 -5.92 18.33 13.18
CA ALA A 257 -6.97 17.38 13.55
C ALA A 257 -6.50 15.91 13.46
N GLN A 258 -5.53 15.64 12.57
CA GLN A 258 -4.90 14.33 12.39
C GLN A 258 -3.65 14.14 13.27
N ALA A 259 -3.06 15.24 13.76
CA ALA A 259 -1.87 15.27 14.58
C ALA A 259 -2.13 15.97 15.93
N ALA A 260 -3.19 15.57 16.62
CA ALA A 260 -3.66 16.23 17.83
C ALA A 260 -2.56 16.32 18.90
N GLY A 261 -2.27 17.54 19.36
CA GLY A 261 -1.24 17.83 20.37
C GLY A 261 0.19 17.95 19.84
N ALA A 262 0.42 17.74 18.54
CA ALA A 262 1.70 18.01 17.90
C ALA A 262 2.00 19.52 17.88
N LEU A 263 3.27 19.85 18.00
CA LEU A 263 3.78 21.21 17.80
C LEU A 263 3.79 21.52 16.30
N PHE A 264 3.21 22.66 15.95
CA PHE A 264 3.24 23.19 14.59
C PHE A 264 3.16 24.71 14.60
N ARG A 265 3.42 25.31 13.44
CA ARG A 265 3.16 26.73 13.17
C ARG A 265 2.67 26.91 11.73
N LEU A 266 2.13 28.08 11.43
CA LEU A 266 1.83 28.45 10.05
C LEU A 266 3.13 28.61 9.23
N GLY A 267 3.10 28.08 8.01
CA GLY A 267 4.14 28.15 7.00
C GLY A 267 3.69 28.96 5.77
N PRO A 268 4.53 29.02 4.74
CA PRO A 268 4.18 29.71 3.50
C PRO A 268 3.10 28.97 2.72
N ALA A 269 2.51 29.64 1.73
CA ALA A 269 1.51 29.08 0.82
C ALA A 269 0.27 28.44 1.45
N GLY A 270 -0.11 28.86 2.66
CA GLY A 270 -1.23 28.23 3.37
C GLY A 270 -0.94 26.78 3.75
N LEU A 271 0.32 26.49 4.08
CA LEU A 271 0.76 25.21 4.63
C LEU A 271 1.10 25.37 6.11
N GLU A 272 1.08 24.26 6.83
CA GLU A 272 1.52 24.16 8.22
C GLU A 272 2.90 23.49 8.28
N VAL A 273 3.75 23.97 9.18
CA VAL A 273 5.06 23.38 9.48
C VAL A 273 4.93 22.58 10.78
N PHE A 274 5.05 21.27 10.67
CA PHE A 274 5.15 20.36 11.82
C PHE A 274 6.60 19.96 12.05
N TYR A 275 6.91 19.54 13.28
CA TYR A 275 8.25 19.10 13.64
C TYR A 275 8.22 17.61 13.93
N VAL A 276 9.12 16.87 13.29
CA VAL A 276 9.22 15.43 13.46
C VAL A 276 10.60 15.05 13.95
N LEU A 277 10.66 14.02 14.79
CA LEU A 277 11.89 13.38 15.19
C LEU A 277 12.26 12.37 14.12
N GLU A 278 13.43 12.54 13.51
CA GLU A 278 14.03 11.57 12.60
C GLU A 278 14.23 10.27 13.37
N ASP A 279 13.40 9.28 13.04
CA ASP A 279 13.48 7.91 13.50
C ASP A 279 13.60 7.04 12.25
N ALA A 280 14.50 6.05 12.29
CA ALA A 280 14.81 5.22 11.13
C ALA A 280 13.60 4.42 10.63
N GLU A 281 12.54 4.31 11.44
CA GLU A 281 11.43 3.41 11.16
C GLU A 281 10.05 4.13 11.13
N PHE A 282 9.91 5.35 11.70
CA PHE A 282 8.61 6.03 11.82
C PHE A 282 8.70 7.58 11.74
N VAL A 283 7.62 8.23 11.28
CA VAL A 283 7.46 9.68 11.43
C VAL A 283 6.77 9.99 12.74
N ARG A 284 7.53 10.55 13.69
CA ARG A 284 7.03 10.94 15.02
C ARG A 284 6.95 12.46 15.14
N TYR A 285 5.73 13.00 15.26
CA TYR A 285 5.54 14.43 15.53
C TYR A 285 5.94 14.79 16.95
N LEU A 286 6.62 15.92 17.12
CA LEU A 286 7.01 16.46 18.42
C LEU A 286 5.77 17.02 19.14
N PRO A 287 5.41 16.55 20.34
CA PRO A 287 4.28 17.10 21.09
C PRO A 287 4.58 18.49 21.64
N ALA A 288 3.60 19.40 21.58
CA ALA A 288 3.73 20.75 22.15
C ALA A 288 3.94 20.72 23.67
N ALA A 289 3.33 19.74 24.36
CA ALA A 289 3.47 19.57 25.82
C ALA A 289 4.91 19.24 26.25
N ARG A 290 5.71 18.62 25.36
CA ARG A 290 7.10 18.22 25.68
C ARG A 290 8.00 19.42 25.90
N LEU A 291 7.70 20.56 25.26
CA LEU A 291 8.51 21.79 25.35
C LEU A 291 8.59 22.31 26.78
N GLY A 292 7.45 22.38 27.47
CA GLY A 292 7.38 22.88 28.86
C GLY A 292 8.15 22.00 29.84
N ALA A 293 8.12 20.67 29.63
CA ALA A 293 8.82 19.71 30.50
C ALA A 293 10.35 19.84 30.45
N VAL A 294 10.90 20.38 29.36
CA VAL A 294 12.35 20.52 29.16
C VAL A 294 12.82 21.98 29.01
N GLY A 295 11.94 22.96 29.22
CA GLY A 295 12.28 24.38 29.16
C GLY A 295 12.65 24.90 27.76
N LEU A 296 12.19 24.25 26.68
CA LEU A 296 12.42 24.70 25.31
C LEU A 296 11.27 25.54 24.78
N THR A 297 11.59 26.53 23.93
CA THR A 297 10.59 27.33 23.22
C THR A 297 10.31 26.77 21.83
N ALA A 298 9.13 27.09 21.28
CA ALA A 298 8.75 26.69 19.93
C ALA A 298 9.72 27.27 18.87
N GLU A 299 10.22 28.49 19.09
CA GLU A 299 11.18 29.13 18.20
C GLU A 299 12.54 28.43 18.22
N ALA A 300 12.97 27.90 19.38
CA ALA A 300 14.20 27.14 19.48
C ALA A 300 14.11 25.82 18.71
N VAL A 301 12.96 25.14 18.83
CA VAL A 301 12.64 23.93 18.06
C VAL A 301 12.64 24.23 16.56
N ASP A 302 11.96 25.30 16.14
CA ASP A 302 11.89 25.68 14.73
C ASP A 302 13.28 25.93 14.15
N ARG A 303 14.09 26.76 14.82
CA ARG A 303 15.46 27.05 14.38
C ARG A 303 16.31 25.79 14.29
N ALA A 304 16.20 24.88 15.26
CA ALA A 304 16.96 23.63 15.24
C ALA A 304 16.55 22.74 14.07
N ALA A 305 15.25 22.53 13.86
CA ALA A 305 14.73 21.72 12.78
C ALA A 305 15.17 22.23 11.40
N TRP A 306 15.02 23.53 11.14
CA TRP A 306 15.44 24.14 9.88
C TRP A 306 16.94 24.10 9.67
N ARG A 307 17.75 24.34 10.71
CA ARG A 307 19.22 24.20 10.64
C ARG A 307 19.63 22.77 10.28
N ASN A 308 18.97 21.78 10.87
CA ASN A 308 19.29 20.38 10.58
C ASN A 308 18.92 20.03 9.13
N LEU A 309 17.77 20.50 8.63
CA LEU A 309 17.37 20.25 7.24
C LEU A 309 18.26 21.00 6.24
N GLU A 310 18.68 22.23 6.54
CA GLU A 310 19.63 23.02 5.75
C GLU A 310 20.97 22.27 5.55
N ALA A 311 21.43 21.53 6.56
CA ALA A 311 22.64 20.72 6.48
C ALA A 311 22.49 19.44 5.66
N HIS A 312 21.26 19.04 5.29
CA HIS A 312 20.96 17.80 4.55
C HIS A 312 20.13 18.08 3.28
N PRO A 313 20.68 18.82 2.31
CA PRO A 313 20.04 19.07 1.02
C PRO A 313 19.93 17.79 0.20
N ALA A 314 18.85 17.68 -0.58
CA ALA A 314 18.61 16.58 -1.51
C ALA A 314 19.40 16.75 -2.81
N GLU A 315 19.65 15.63 -3.48
CA GLU A 315 20.09 15.64 -4.87
C GLU A 315 18.95 16.10 -5.80
N VAL A 316 19.27 16.95 -6.79
CA VAL A 316 18.30 17.38 -7.81
C VAL A 316 18.52 16.52 -9.05
N ARG A 317 17.58 15.61 -9.31
CA ARG A 317 17.73 14.62 -10.39
C ARG A 317 16.71 14.87 -11.50
N PRO A 318 17.07 14.64 -12.78
CA PRO A 318 16.08 14.61 -13.85
C PRO A 318 14.99 13.56 -13.59
N ALA A 319 13.76 13.90 -13.91
CA ALA A 319 12.65 12.97 -13.89
C ALA A 319 11.83 13.09 -15.16
N VAL A 320 11.06 12.04 -15.46
CA VAL A 320 10.09 11.95 -16.54
C VAL A 320 8.74 11.51 -15.99
N LEU A 321 7.67 12.06 -16.57
CA LEU A 321 6.30 11.61 -16.34
C LEU A 321 5.89 10.66 -17.46
N ASP A 322 5.75 9.37 -17.15
CA ASP A 322 5.28 8.35 -18.08
C ASP A 322 3.94 7.78 -17.59
N ARG A 323 2.88 8.04 -18.35
CA ARG A 323 1.51 7.56 -18.08
C ARG A 323 1.02 7.80 -16.63
N GLY A 324 1.40 8.94 -16.04
CA GLY A 324 1.01 9.31 -14.67
C GLY A 324 1.92 8.75 -13.57
N GLU A 325 2.96 8.01 -13.93
CA GLU A 325 4.03 7.61 -13.02
C GLU A 325 5.26 8.51 -13.19
N VAL A 326 5.91 8.79 -12.07
CA VAL A 326 7.12 9.60 -12.02
C VAL A 326 8.30 8.66 -11.94
N ARG A 327 9.24 8.79 -12.87
CA ARG A 327 10.45 7.96 -12.92
C ARG A 327 11.68 8.85 -13.01
N LEU A 328 12.78 8.40 -12.41
CA LEU A 328 14.09 9.02 -12.60
C LEU A 328 14.50 8.88 -14.07
N ALA A 329 15.05 9.94 -14.63
CA ALA A 329 15.56 9.96 -15.99
C ALA A 329 17.10 10.11 -15.98
N GLU A 330 17.77 9.46 -16.93
CA GLU A 330 19.22 9.62 -17.11
C GLU A 330 19.57 10.98 -17.74
N THR A 331 18.65 11.53 -18.54
CA THR A 331 18.79 12.82 -19.20
C THR A 331 17.65 13.75 -18.82
N PHE A 332 17.89 15.06 -18.93
CA PHE A 332 16.87 16.07 -18.61
C PHE A 332 15.65 15.95 -19.53
N SER A 333 14.47 15.80 -18.94
CA SER A 333 13.20 15.62 -19.66
C SER A 333 12.15 16.71 -19.39
N GLY A 334 12.58 17.87 -18.86
CA GLY A 334 11.70 18.99 -18.50
C GLY A 334 11.35 19.06 -17.01
N LEU A 335 11.52 17.95 -16.27
CA LEU A 335 11.23 17.86 -14.84
C LEU A 335 12.48 17.55 -14.02
N TRP A 336 12.49 18.07 -12.80
CA TRP A 336 13.41 17.69 -11.73
C TRP A 336 12.66 17.10 -10.54
N LEU A 337 13.37 16.25 -9.81
CA LEU A 337 12.90 15.52 -8.66
C LEU A 337 13.88 15.69 -7.51
N LEU A 338 13.33 16.00 -6.32
CA LEU A 338 14.00 15.80 -5.04
C LEU A 338 13.35 14.57 -4.43
N ALA A 339 14.09 13.47 -4.27
CA ALA A 339 13.54 12.19 -3.83
C ALA A 339 14.51 11.48 -2.88
N GLU A 340 14.75 12.08 -1.73
CA GLU A 340 15.48 11.37 -0.66
C GLU A 340 14.60 10.27 -0.03
N GLY A 341 13.28 10.31 -0.27
CA GLY A 341 12.35 9.28 0.20
C GLY A 341 12.02 9.38 1.69
N ASP A 342 12.55 10.38 2.39
CA ASP A 342 12.40 10.58 3.83
C ASP A 342 11.18 11.43 4.23
N GLY A 343 10.49 12.03 3.25
CA GLY A 343 9.29 12.82 3.47
C GLY A 343 9.52 14.30 3.75
N TYR A 344 10.76 14.80 3.62
CA TYR A 344 11.12 16.19 3.95
C TYR A 344 11.36 17.06 2.71
N ASP A 345 11.26 16.50 1.51
CA ASP A 345 11.60 17.18 0.26
C ASP A 345 10.79 18.46 0.02
N GLY A 346 9.51 18.47 0.38
CA GLY A 346 8.71 19.69 0.31
C GLY A 346 9.23 20.81 1.22
N ALA A 347 9.69 20.47 2.43
CA ALA A 347 10.30 21.44 3.34
C ALA A 347 11.69 21.87 2.84
N ARG A 348 12.46 20.96 2.22
CA ARG A 348 13.78 21.29 1.65
C ARG A 348 13.69 22.42 0.64
N LEU A 349 12.61 22.55 -0.13
CA LEU A 349 12.42 23.68 -1.05
C LEU A 349 12.50 25.07 -0.38
N LEU A 350 12.35 25.13 0.94
CA LEU A 350 12.43 26.37 1.72
C LEU A 350 13.84 26.64 2.29
N THR A 351 14.79 25.71 2.17
CA THR A 351 16.18 25.89 2.62
C THR A 351 17.01 26.64 1.57
N ALA A 352 18.02 27.40 2.02
CA ALA A 352 18.81 28.24 1.13
C ALA A 352 19.69 27.38 0.20
N GLU A 353 20.32 26.34 0.74
CA GLU A 353 21.19 25.43 0.00
C GLU A 353 20.39 24.61 -1.03
N GLN A 354 19.18 24.15 -0.70
CA GLN A 354 18.36 23.46 -1.70
C GLN A 354 17.96 24.39 -2.84
N ARG A 355 17.58 25.65 -2.53
CA ARG A 355 17.25 26.65 -3.56
C ARG A 355 18.45 26.95 -4.45
N ARG A 356 19.65 27.06 -3.86
CA ARG A 356 20.89 27.22 -4.61
C ARG A 356 21.10 26.05 -5.58
N ARG A 357 20.93 24.80 -5.13
CA ARG A 357 21.05 23.60 -5.98
C ARG A 357 20.02 23.58 -7.09
N LEU A 358 18.77 23.95 -6.81
CA LEU A 358 17.73 24.05 -7.82
C LEU A 358 18.07 25.09 -8.89
N ARG A 359 18.57 26.27 -8.51
CA ARG A 359 19.01 27.28 -9.48
C ARG A 359 20.17 26.80 -10.36
N LEU A 360 21.10 26.00 -9.83
CA LEU A 360 22.18 25.43 -10.65
C LEU A 360 21.67 24.49 -11.74
N HIS A 361 20.54 23.82 -11.53
CA HIS A 361 19.95 22.88 -12.50
C HIS A 361 18.91 23.55 -13.41
N ALA A 362 17.99 24.30 -12.79
CA ALA A 362 16.84 24.90 -13.46
C ALA A 362 17.12 26.31 -13.99
N GLY A 363 18.23 26.95 -13.61
CA GLY A 363 18.50 28.35 -13.93
C GLY A 363 17.71 29.31 -13.05
N ASP A 364 17.82 30.59 -13.38
CA ASP A 364 17.11 31.65 -12.68
C ASP A 364 15.66 31.77 -13.17
N GLY A 365 14.73 31.86 -12.22
CA GLY A 365 13.31 32.03 -12.52
C GLY A 365 12.40 31.27 -11.56
N PRO A 366 11.08 31.53 -11.64
CA PRO A 366 10.11 30.83 -10.85
C PRO A 366 9.95 29.37 -11.30
N LEU A 367 9.85 28.47 -10.33
CA LEU A 367 9.59 27.05 -10.57
C LEU A 367 8.16 26.69 -10.20
N ARG A 368 7.56 25.80 -11.00
CA ARG A 368 6.30 25.15 -10.66
C ARG A 368 6.60 23.89 -9.85
N VAL A 369 5.91 23.73 -8.73
CA VAL A 369 6.16 22.67 -7.75
C VAL A 369 4.91 21.83 -7.55
N SER A 370 5.07 20.51 -7.50
CA SER A 370 4.07 19.58 -6.98
C SER A 370 4.60 18.91 -5.71
N LEU A 371 3.78 18.97 -4.65
CA LEU A 371 3.98 18.28 -3.37
C LEU A 371 2.96 17.14 -3.20
N GLY A 372 2.38 16.67 -4.31
CA GLY A 372 1.30 15.69 -4.32
C GLY A 372 1.71 14.27 -3.94
N ARG A 373 2.99 14.05 -3.61
CA ARG A 373 3.52 12.78 -3.10
C ARG A 373 4.39 13.10 -1.90
N ARG A 374 4.44 12.19 -0.93
CA ARG A 374 5.20 12.42 0.30
C ARG A 374 6.68 12.17 0.07
N GLU A 375 6.98 11.20 -0.77
CA GLU A 375 8.30 10.60 -1.00
C GLU A 375 9.23 11.52 -1.81
N TYR A 376 8.68 12.53 -2.48
CA TYR A 376 9.44 13.42 -3.32
C TYR A 376 8.73 14.76 -3.59
N ALA A 377 9.51 15.78 -3.94
CA ALA A 377 9.02 17.02 -4.55
C ALA A 377 9.36 17.06 -6.04
N LEU A 378 8.36 17.38 -6.85
CA LEU A 378 8.52 17.55 -8.29
C LEU A 378 8.58 19.02 -8.67
N VAL A 379 9.47 19.36 -9.58
CA VAL A 379 9.73 20.74 -9.99
C VAL A 379 9.94 20.85 -11.50
N CYS A 380 9.40 21.89 -12.12
CA CYS A 380 9.72 22.29 -13.50
C CYS A 380 9.82 23.80 -13.59
N ARG A 381 10.34 24.35 -14.69
CA ARG A 381 10.31 25.80 -14.88
C ARG A 381 8.87 26.23 -15.13
N GLU A 382 8.49 27.40 -14.64
CA GLU A 382 7.17 27.95 -14.94
C GLU A 382 7.01 28.36 -16.42
N SER A 383 8.12 28.58 -17.13
CA SER A 383 8.14 28.81 -18.59
C SER A 383 7.76 27.57 -19.41
N ASP A 384 7.86 26.39 -18.81
CA ASP A 384 7.75 25.11 -19.51
C ASP A 384 6.29 24.64 -19.43
N ALA A 385 5.47 25.15 -20.35
CA ALA A 385 4.01 25.04 -20.30
C ALA A 385 3.49 23.59 -20.35
N ALA A 386 4.15 22.72 -21.14
CA ALA A 386 3.77 21.31 -21.27
C ALA A 386 3.99 20.56 -19.94
N GLU A 387 5.11 20.82 -19.27
CA GLU A 387 5.49 20.25 -17.98
C GLU A 387 4.58 20.78 -16.86
N CYS A 388 4.26 22.07 -16.87
CA CYS A 388 3.29 22.66 -15.94
C CYS A 388 1.91 21.97 -16.05
N GLU A 389 1.45 21.71 -17.28
CA GLU A 389 0.19 21.02 -17.54
C GLU A 389 0.26 19.54 -17.12
N ALA A 390 1.39 18.88 -17.36
CA ALA A 390 1.64 17.51 -16.92
C ALA A 390 1.61 17.39 -15.38
N LEU A 391 2.24 18.31 -14.65
CA LEU A 391 2.18 18.37 -13.19
C LEU A 391 0.75 18.59 -12.68
N ALA A 392 -0.04 19.43 -13.35
CA ALA A 392 -1.43 19.67 -12.98
C ALA A 392 -2.30 18.41 -13.11
N ARG A 393 -2.04 17.58 -14.13
CA ARG A 393 -2.77 16.31 -14.37
C ARG A 393 -2.39 15.19 -13.40
N LEU A 394 -1.20 15.22 -12.79
CA LEU A 394 -0.70 14.14 -11.93
C LEU A 394 -1.52 13.93 -10.64
N GLY A 395 -2.19 14.98 -10.17
CA GLY A 395 -2.96 14.96 -8.92
C GLY A 395 -2.09 14.70 -7.68
N HIS A 396 -2.72 14.29 -6.58
CA HIS A 396 -2.05 14.02 -5.31
C HIS A 396 -2.46 12.65 -4.73
N SER A 397 -1.59 12.05 -3.93
CA SER A 397 -1.92 10.88 -3.12
C SER A 397 -2.69 11.32 -1.85
N PRO A 398 -3.37 10.39 -1.15
CA PRO A 398 -4.07 10.71 0.10
C PRO A 398 -3.19 11.33 1.18
N ASP A 399 -1.87 11.05 1.15
CA ASP A 399 -0.91 11.50 2.15
C ASP A 399 0.03 12.60 1.60
N GLY A 400 -0.21 13.06 0.36
CA GLY A 400 0.47 14.19 -0.26
C GLY A 400 -0.31 15.51 -0.08
N ILE A 401 0.31 16.62 -0.47
CA ILE A 401 -0.31 17.95 -0.40
C ILE A 401 -0.96 18.27 -1.73
N ALA A 402 -2.27 18.56 -1.69
CA ALA A 402 -3.04 18.90 -2.88
C ALA A 402 -2.65 20.28 -3.45
N GLY A 403 -2.73 20.40 -4.78
CA GLY A 403 -2.49 21.65 -5.51
C GLY A 403 -1.07 21.78 -6.06
N LEU A 404 -0.86 22.86 -6.80
CA LEU A 404 0.45 23.26 -7.31
C LEU A 404 0.92 24.52 -6.59
N PHE A 405 2.24 24.66 -6.50
CA PHE A 405 2.88 25.77 -5.84
C PHE A 405 3.89 26.44 -6.78
N ARG A 406 4.15 27.71 -6.52
CA ARG A 406 5.14 28.51 -7.23
C ARG A 406 6.28 28.80 -6.28
N LEU A 407 7.49 28.34 -6.61
CA LEU A 407 8.69 28.64 -5.86
C LEU A 407 9.39 29.83 -6.51
N THR A 408 9.50 30.93 -5.77
CA THR A 408 10.18 32.17 -6.16
C THR A 408 11.33 32.45 -5.20
N GLU A 409 12.06 33.55 -5.41
CA GLU A 409 13.05 34.01 -4.44
C GLU A 409 12.43 34.34 -3.08
N GLU A 410 11.22 34.90 -3.09
CA GLU A 410 10.48 35.33 -1.91
C GLU A 410 9.93 34.16 -1.08
N GLY A 411 9.71 32.99 -1.70
CA GLY A 411 9.08 31.89 -1.00
C GLY A 411 8.37 30.89 -1.89
N LEU A 412 7.66 29.98 -1.23
CA LEU A 412 6.66 29.15 -1.85
C LEU A 412 5.31 29.87 -1.78
N LEU A 413 4.61 29.96 -2.91
CA LEU A 413 3.31 30.60 -3.05
C LEU A 413 2.30 29.59 -3.62
N PRO A 414 1.01 29.66 -3.27
CA PRO A 414 0.01 28.77 -3.84
C PRO A 414 -0.30 29.22 -5.28
N VAL A 415 -0.47 28.26 -6.18
CA VAL A 415 -1.00 28.56 -7.52
C VAL A 415 -2.51 28.41 -7.47
N PRO A 416 -3.31 29.42 -7.88
CA PRO A 416 -4.75 29.27 -7.99
C PRO A 416 -5.10 28.15 -8.97
N SER A 417 -5.98 27.24 -8.58
CA SER A 417 -6.54 26.26 -9.51
C SER A 417 -7.26 27.02 -10.65
N PRO A 418 -7.11 26.60 -11.92
CA PRO A 418 -7.96 27.13 -12.98
C PRO A 418 -9.42 26.87 -12.60
N ARG A 419 -10.22 27.95 -12.62
CA ARG A 419 -11.64 27.92 -12.28
C ARG A 419 -12.46 27.12 -13.28
#